data_AF-A0A7X2BMV7-F1
#
_entry.id   AF-A0A7X2BMV7-F1
#
_cell.length_a   1.000
_cell.length_b   1.000
_cell.length_c   1.000
_cell.angle_alpha   90.00
_cell.angle_beta   90.00
_cell.angle_gamma   90.00
#
_symmetry.space_group_name_H-M   'P 1'
#
loop_
_entity.id
_entity.type
_entity.pdbx_description
1 polymer ?
#
loop_
_entity_poly.entity_id
_entity_poly.type
_entity_poly.pdbx_seq_one_letter_code
_entity_poly.pdbx_strand_id
1 'polypeptide(L)' 'MRQRSSYPKLFKAQVVQECLQSGATVSSVAISHGINANVIRKWMPLYRHQPAATSLPAFVR' A
#
# COMPACT_ATOMS: atom_id res chain seq x y z
N MET A 1 -2.33 21.61 14.79
CA MET A 1 -2.08 20.16 14.99
C MET A 1 -2.52 19.41 13.74
N ARG A 2 -1.59 18.91 12.90
CA ARG A 2 -1.98 18.06 11.75
C ARG A 2 -2.37 16.71 12.30
N GLN A 3 -3.68 16.47 12.45
CA GLN A 3 -4.21 15.14 12.69
C GLN A 3 -3.67 14.23 11.59
N ARG A 4 -2.79 13.29 11.95
CA ARG A 4 -2.45 12.18 11.07
C ARG A 4 -3.70 11.31 11.00
N SER A 5 -4.59 11.67 10.07
CA SER A 5 -5.77 10.86 9.80
C SER A 5 -5.27 9.48 9.39
N SER A 6 -5.53 8.50 10.24
CA SER A 6 -5.13 7.13 9.97
C SER A 6 -6.11 6.59 8.95
N TYR A 7 -5.66 6.48 7.70
CA TYR A 7 -6.51 5.94 6.64
C TYR A 7 -6.98 4.53 7.01
N PRO A 8 -8.27 4.19 6.76
CA PRO A 8 -8.80 2.85 7.00
C PRO A 8 -7.97 1.79 6.27
N LYS A 9 -7.78 0.62 6.89
CA LYS A 9 -7.02 -0.49 6.28
C LYS A 9 -7.64 -0.93 4.94
N LEU A 10 -8.96 -0.91 4.82
CA LEU A 10 -9.69 -1.22 3.59
C LEU A 10 -9.37 -0.21 2.49
N PHE A 11 -9.40 1.09 2.80
CA PHE A 11 -9.09 2.15 1.84
C PHE A 11 -7.66 2.04 1.30
N LYS A 12 -6.69 1.82 2.20
CA LYS A 12 -5.30 1.57 1.81
C LYS A 12 -5.14 0.34 0.90
N ALA A 13 -5.87 -0.75 1.19
CA ALA A 13 -5.85 -1.97 0.38
C ALA A 13 -6.42 -1.71 -1.02
N GLN A 14 -7.55 -1.00 -1.13
CA GLN A 14 -8.16 -0.62 -2.40
C GLN A 14 -7.18 0.20 -3.25
N VAL A 15 -6.58 1.24 -2.68
CA VAL A 15 -5.63 2.11 -3.39
C VAL A 15 -4.40 1.33 -3.87
N VAL A 16 -3.85 0.44 -3.05
CA VAL A 16 -2.69 -0.39 -3.43
C VAL A 16 -3.07 -1.43 -4.49
N GLN A 17 -4.25 -2.07 -4.38
CA GLN A 17 -4.72 -3.00 -5.40
C GLN A 17 -4.99 -2.30 -6.73
N GLU A 18 -5.58 -1.10 -6.70
CA GLU A 18 -5.83 -0.33 -7.91
C GLU A 18 -4.52 0.11 -8.57
N CYS A 19 -3.47 0.43 -7.80
CA CYS A 19 -2.12 0.62 -8.34
C CYS A 19 -1.47 -0.66 -8.92
N LEU A 20 -1.87 -1.84 -8.45
CA LEU A 20 -1.35 -3.12 -8.97
C LEU A 20 -2.12 -3.60 -10.21
N GLN A 21 -3.40 -3.28 -10.26
CA GLN A 21 -4.36 -3.78 -11.24
C GLN A 21 -4.52 -2.80 -12.42
N SER A 22 -4.52 -1.51 -12.13
CA SER A 22 -4.35 -0.46 -13.11
C SER A 22 -2.85 -0.31 -13.33
N GLY A 23 -2.34 -0.66 -14.52
CA GLY A 23 -0.96 -0.37 -14.93
C GLY A 23 -0.61 1.14 -14.95
N ALA A 24 -1.51 1.98 -14.44
CA ALA A 24 -1.33 3.39 -14.17
C ALA A 24 -0.34 3.61 -13.02
N THR A 25 0.43 4.70 -13.13
CA THR A 25 1.43 5.04 -12.12
C THR A 25 0.78 5.37 -10.78
N VAL A 26 1.51 5.13 -9.68
CA VAL A 26 1.10 5.47 -8.31
C VAL A 26 0.63 6.93 -8.18
N SER A 27 1.23 7.82 -8.96
CA SER A 27 0.85 9.24 -9.04
C SER A 27 -0.55 9.45 -9.60
N SER A 28 -0.94 8.69 -10.62
CA SER A 28 -2.28 8.78 -11.23
C SER A 28 -3.36 8.33 -10.26
N VAL A 29 -3.14 7.21 -9.57
CA VAL A 29 -4.07 6.69 -8.55
C VAL A 29 -4.15 7.67 -7.37
N ALA A 30 -3.02 8.24 -6.94
CA ALA A 30 -2.98 9.31 -5.95
C ALA A 30 -3.86 10.52 -6.33
N ILE A 31 -3.79 10.97 -7.58
CA ILE A 31 -4.58 12.11 -8.06
C ILE A 31 -6.08 11.76 -8.07
N SER A 32 -6.46 10.58 -8.58
CA SER A 32 -7.86 10.14 -8.60
C SER A 32 -8.48 10.06 -7.20
N HIS A 33 -7.71 9.62 -6.21
CA HIS A 33 -8.18 9.49 -4.83
C HIS A 33 -7.89 10.71 -3.95
N GLY A 34 -7.20 11.73 -4.47
CA GLY A 34 -6.77 12.90 -3.69
C GLY A 34 -5.76 12.59 -2.58
N ILE A 35 -4.98 11.52 -2.72
CA ILE A 35 -4.00 11.05 -1.72
C ILE A 35 -2.59 11.41 -2.19
N ASN A 36 -1.68 11.68 -1.25
CA ASN A 36 -0.27 11.87 -1.59
C ASN A 36 0.37 10.55 -2.08
N ALA A 37 0.94 10.55 -3.29
CA ALA A 37 1.62 9.39 -3.87
C ALA A 37 2.75 8.83 -2.98
N ASN A 38 3.40 9.67 -2.18
CA ASN A 38 4.44 9.25 -1.23
C ASN A 38 3.87 8.37 -0.11
N VAL A 39 2.61 8.57 0.26
CA VAL A 39 1.91 7.75 1.25
C VAL A 39 1.61 6.36 0.66
N ILE A 40 1.15 6.30 -0.59
CA ILE A 40 0.90 5.03 -1.29
C ILE A 40 2.21 4.24 -1.46
N ARG A 41 3.32 4.89 -1.82
CA ARG A 41 4.65 4.26 -1.88
C ARG A 41 5.09 3.67 -0.54
N LYS A 42 4.73 4.29 0.58
CA LYS A 42 4.98 3.72 1.92
C LYS A 42 4.07 2.52 2.22
N TRP A 43 2.87 2.48 1.66
CA TRP A 43 1.94 1.37 1.84
C TRP A 43 2.30 0.16 0.99
N MET A 44 2.80 0.35 -0.23
CA MET A 44 3.19 -0.74 -1.13
C MET A 44 4.02 -1.85 -0.46
N PRO A 45 5.15 -1.58 0.22
CA PRO A 45 5.88 -2.61 0.95
C PRO A 45 5.08 -3.18 2.14
N LEU A 46 4.29 -2.37 2.85
CA LEU A 46 3.47 -2.86 3.98
C LEU A 46 2.35 -3.82 3.54
N TYR A 47 1.78 -3.62 2.36
CA TYR A 47 0.75 -4.49 1.78
C TYR A 47 1.35 -5.68 1.02
N ARG A 48 2.55 -5.51 0.43
CA ARG A 48 3.36 -6.61 -0.10
C ARG A 48 3.86 -7.55 0.99
N HIS A 49 4.22 -6.99 2.14
CA HIS A 49 4.70 -7.70 3.33
C HIS A 49 3.61 -7.89 4.38
N GLN A 50 2.34 -7.64 4.05
CA GLN A 50 1.26 -8.29 4.81
C GLN A 50 1.47 -9.77 4.50
N PRO A 51 1.96 -10.58 5.46
CA PRO A 51 2.20 -11.97 5.15
C PRO A 51 0.82 -12.54 4.86
N ALA A 52 0.57 -12.89 3.60
CA ALA A 52 -0.06 -14.17 3.38
C ALA A 52 0.71 -15.12 4.28
N ALA A 53 0.04 -15.66 5.29
CA ALA A 53 0.64 -16.60 6.22
C ALA A 53 1.53 -17.57 5.42
N THR A 54 2.75 -17.80 5.90
CA THR A 54 3.75 -18.72 5.35
C THR A 54 4.75 -18.12 4.36
N SER A 55 5.80 -17.49 4.90
CA SER A 55 7.15 -17.84 4.47
C SER A 55 8.07 -17.67 5.66
N LEU A 56 8.23 -18.76 6.40
CA LEU A 56 9.29 -18.89 7.40
C LEU A 56 10.62 -18.70 6.66
N PRO A 57 11.55 -17.86 7.14
CA PRO A 57 12.89 -17.88 6.61
C PRO A 57 13.46 -19.27 6.93
N ALA A 58 13.69 -20.10 5.91
CA ALA A 58 14.47 -21.31 6.03
C ALA A 58 15.92 -20.91 6.33
N PHE A 59 16.17 -20.58 7.59
CA PHE A 59 17.51 -20.63 8.15
C PHE A 59 17.81 -22.10 8.41
N VAL A 60 18.49 -22.73 7.46
CA VAL A 60 19.20 -23.99 7.72
C VAL A 60 20.63 -23.84 7.22
N ARG A 61 21.49 -24.17 8.18
CA ARG A 61 22.93 -24.00 8.33
C ARG A 61 23.76 -24.77 7.31
#